data_AF-A0A2K6V5M8-F1
#
_entry.id   AF-A0A2K6V5M8-F1
#
_cell.length_a   1.000
_cell.length_b   1.000
_cell.length_c   1.000
_cell.angle_alpha   90.00
_cell.angle_beta   90.00
_cell.angle_gamma   90.00
#
_symmetry.space_group_name_H-M   'P 1'
#
loop_
_entity.id
_entity.type
_entity.pdbx_description
1 polymer ?
#
loop_
_entity_poly.entity_id
_entity_poly.type
_entity_poly.pdbx_seq_one_letter_code
_entity_poly.pdbx_strand_id
1 'polypeptide(L)'
;MKEFPPLTMLNIHENLLESLLELQAYADVQAVLAKYDDISLPKSAAICYTAALLKTRTVSDKFSPETASKRGLSTAEINAVEAIHRAVEFNPHVPKYLLEMKSLILPPEYILKRGDSEAIAYAFSHLQHWKQIEGALNLLQCTWEGTFHHVSVYPKRELPLFIHFTAGFCSSTAMIAILTHQFPEIMGIFVKAVSMISRTCLSSGRYLL
;
A
#
# COMPACT_ATOMS: atom_id res chain seq x y z
N MET A 1 -29.91 -22.18 26.02
CA MET A 1 -29.50 -22.68 24.69
C MET A 1 -28.63 -21.59 24.07
N LYS A 2 -27.38 -21.90 23.72
CA LYS A 2 -26.49 -20.97 23.03
C LYS A 2 -26.94 -21.02 21.57
N GLU A 3 -27.70 -20.03 21.11
CA GLU A 3 -28.10 -19.96 19.71
C GLU A 3 -26.84 -19.92 18.85
N PHE A 4 -26.66 -20.95 18.03
CA PHE A 4 -25.65 -20.94 16.99
C PHE A 4 -26.10 -19.91 15.95
N PRO A 5 -25.22 -19.01 15.49
CA PRO A 5 -25.54 -18.19 14.33
C PRO A 5 -25.94 -19.16 13.21
N PRO A 6 -27.06 -18.92 12.52
CA PRO A 6 -27.42 -19.77 11.38
C PRO A 6 -26.23 -19.75 10.43
N LEU A 7 -25.79 -20.92 9.94
CA LEU A 7 -24.78 -21.02 8.90
C LEU A 7 -25.24 -20.14 7.74
N THR A 8 -24.73 -18.91 7.72
CA THR A 8 -25.40 -17.77 7.16
C THR A 8 -25.43 -17.93 5.65
N MET A 9 -26.56 -17.58 5.03
CA MET A 9 -26.82 -17.44 3.59
C MET A 9 -25.65 -16.87 2.75
N LEU A 10 -24.67 -16.24 3.40
CA LEU A 10 -23.41 -15.72 2.87
C LEU A 10 -22.41 -16.78 2.37
N ASN A 11 -22.31 -17.97 2.97
CA ASN A 11 -21.28 -18.94 2.58
C ASN A 11 -21.63 -19.72 1.30
N ILE A 12 -22.92 -19.91 1.00
CA ILE A 12 -23.35 -20.71 -0.17
C ILE A 12 -22.86 -20.07 -1.47
N HIS A 13 -22.91 -18.74 -1.55
CA HIS A 13 -22.49 -18.02 -2.74
C HIS A 13 -20.98 -18.03 -2.94
N GLU A 14 -20.20 -18.00 -1.86
CA GLU A 14 -18.73 -18.12 -1.92
C GLU A 14 -18.32 -19.52 -2.36
N ASN A 15 -18.95 -20.56 -1.81
CA ASN A 15 -18.73 -21.95 -2.24
C ASN A 15 -19.14 -22.17 -3.70
N LEU A 16 -20.21 -21.51 -4.16
CA LEU A 16 -20.63 -21.54 -5.55
C LEU A 16 -19.58 -20.87 -6.46
N LEU A 17 -19.05 -19.71 -6.06
CA LEU A 17 -17.98 -19.04 -6.82
C LEU A 17 -16.74 -19.92 -6.95
N GLU A 18 -16.30 -20.53 -5.85
CA GLU A 18 -15.19 -21.49 -5.84
C GLU A 18 -15.46 -22.66 -6.79
N SER A 19 -16.64 -23.29 -6.69
CA SER A 19 -17.03 -24.41 -7.57
C SER A 19 -17.04 -24.01 -9.05
N LEU A 20 -17.51 -22.81 -9.38
CA LEU A 20 -17.54 -22.32 -10.76
C LEU A 20 -16.13 -21.95 -11.26
N LEU A 21 -15.25 -21.44 -10.40
CA LEU A 21 -13.86 -21.16 -10.74
C LEU A 21 -13.07 -22.45 -11.01
N GLU A 22 -13.29 -23.50 -10.22
CA GLU A 22 -12.72 -24.84 -10.45
C GLU A 22 -13.16 -25.42 -11.81
N LEU A 23 -14.42 -25.20 -12.18
CA LEU A 23 -14.95 -25.58 -13.50
C LEU A 23 -14.50 -24.63 -14.63
N GLN A 24 -13.76 -23.57 -14.32
CA GLN A 24 -13.37 -22.50 -15.25
C GLN A 24 -14.58 -21.85 -15.97
N ALA A 25 -15.75 -21.89 -15.33
CA ALA A 25 -17.01 -21.36 -15.85
C ALA A 25 -17.10 -19.83 -15.63
N TYR A 26 -16.13 -19.08 -16.15
CA TYR A 26 -15.95 -17.65 -15.85
C TYR A 26 -17.18 -16.78 -16.20
N ALA A 27 -17.95 -17.17 -17.21
CA ALA A 27 -19.20 -16.48 -17.56
C ALA A 27 -20.25 -16.59 -16.45
N ASP A 28 -20.36 -17.77 -15.83
CA ASP A 28 -21.28 -18.01 -14.72
C ASP A 28 -20.80 -17.33 -13.45
N VAL A 29 -19.49 -17.31 -13.19
CA VAL A 29 -18.89 -16.52 -12.10
C VAL A 29 -19.27 -15.05 -12.26
N GLN A 30 -19.15 -14.49 -13.47
CA GLN A 30 -19.54 -13.10 -13.76
C GLN A 30 -21.03 -12.87 -13.53
N ALA A 31 -21.89 -13.82 -13.89
CA ALA A 31 -23.34 -13.73 -13.66
C ALA A 31 -23.72 -13.75 -12.17
N VAL A 32 -23.01 -14.55 -11.36
CA VAL A 32 -23.17 -14.54 -9.89
C VAL A 32 -22.73 -13.19 -9.34
N LEU A 33 -21.56 -12.70 -9.73
CA LEU A 33 -21.01 -11.43 -9.24
C LEU A 33 -21.88 -10.22 -9.62
N ALA A 34 -22.51 -10.22 -10.80
CA ALA A 34 -23.40 -9.14 -11.24
C ALA A 34 -24.58 -8.92 -10.29
N LYS A 35 -25.01 -9.96 -9.56
CA LYS A 35 -26.05 -9.81 -8.53
C LYS A 35 -25.56 -8.98 -7.34
N TYR A 36 -24.26 -9.02 -7.04
CA TYR A 36 -23.59 -8.32 -5.93
C TYR A 36 -23.07 -6.92 -6.29
N ASP A 37 -23.30 -6.46 -7.52
CA ASP A 37 -23.04 -5.07 -7.89
C ASP A 37 -24.09 -4.12 -7.26
N ASP A 38 -25.23 -4.64 -6.81
CA ASP A 38 -26.20 -3.88 -6.02
C ASP A 38 -25.65 -3.56 -4.61
N ILE A 39 -25.73 -2.28 -4.21
CA ILE A 39 -25.23 -1.73 -2.95
C ILE A 39 -25.91 -2.41 -1.74
N SER A 40 -27.09 -3.00 -1.95
CA SER A 40 -27.88 -3.66 -0.91
C SER A 40 -27.25 -4.95 -0.37
N LEU A 41 -26.35 -5.61 -1.13
CA LEU A 41 -25.81 -6.91 -0.75
C LEU A 41 -24.47 -6.82 0.00
N PRO A 42 -24.29 -7.66 1.04
CA PRO A 42 -23.06 -7.68 1.82
C PRO A 42 -21.87 -8.17 0.99
N LYS A 43 -20.83 -7.34 0.86
CA LYS A 43 -19.56 -7.71 0.21
C LYS A 43 -18.67 -8.57 1.14
N SER A 44 -17.82 -9.39 0.53
CA SER A 44 -16.77 -10.19 1.17
C SER A 44 -15.49 -10.19 0.33
N ALA A 45 -14.39 -10.70 0.88
CA ALA A 45 -13.14 -10.84 0.13
C ALA A 45 -13.35 -11.71 -1.12
N ALA A 46 -14.11 -12.81 -0.99
CA ALA A 46 -14.46 -13.69 -2.11
C ALA A 46 -15.15 -12.94 -3.25
N ILE A 47 -16.11 -12.07 -2.95
CA ILE A 47 -16.81 -11.27 -3.97
C ILE A 47 -15.86 -10.26 -4.62
N CYS A 48 -15.21 -9.43 -3.80
CA CYS A 48 -14.39 -8.32 -4.30
C CYS A 48 -13.17 -8.81 -5.10
N TYR A 49 -12.44 -9.80 -4.58
CA TYR A 49 -11.24 -10.31 -5.24
C TYR A 49 -11.55 -11.20 -6.42
N THR A 50 -12.66 -11.96 -6.42
CA THR A 50 -13.05 -12.73 -7.62
C THR A 50 -13.48 -11.81 -8.76
N ALA A 51 -14.18 -10.71 -8.47
CA ALA A 51 -14.48 -9.69 -9.48
C ALA A 51 -13.20 -9.05 -10.05
N ALA A 52 -12.21 -8.77 -9.19
CA ALA A 52 -10.91 -8.29 -9.62
C ALA A 52 -10.15 -9.32 -10.48
N LEU A 53 -10.19 -10.60 -10.11
CA LEU A 53 -9.58 -11.70 -10.84
C LEU A 53 -10.14 -11.83 -12.26
N LEU A 54 -11.47 -11.78 -12.43
CA LEU A 54 -12.09 -11.87 -13.75
C LEU A 54 -11.68 -10.71 -14.68
N LYS A 55 -11.59 -9.49 -14.14
CA LYS A 55 -11.13 -8.32 -14.92
C LYS A 55 -9.63 -8.37 -15.20
N THR A 56 -8.84 -8.89 -14.26
CA THR A 56 -7.40 -9.09 -14.43
C THR A 56 -7.12 -10.08 -15.55
N ARG A 57 -7.87 -11.19 -15.59
CA ARG A 57 -7.75 -12.24 -16.60
C ARG A 57 -7.84 -11.73 -18.04
N THR A 58 -8.58 -10.65 -18.30
CA THR A 58 -8.77 -10.16 -19.68
C THR A 58 -7.61 -9.30 -20.19
N VAL A 59 -6.68 -8.91 -19.31
CA VAL A 59 -5.59 -7.98 -19.65
C VAL A 59 -4.20 -8.42 -19.20
N SER A 60 -4.11 -9.38 -18.28
CA SER A 60 -2.85 -9.70 -17.59
C SER A 60 -1.80 -10.39 -18.46
N ASP A 61 -2.23 -11.10 -19.52
CA ASP A 61 -1.34 -11.80 -20.47
C ASP A 61 -0.40 -10.84 -21.22
N LYS A 62 -0.85 -9.61 -21.47
CA LYS A 62 -0.11 -8.57 -22.21
C LYS A 62 0.35 -7.44 -21.32
N PHE A 63 0.06 -7.50 -20.03
CA PHE A 63 0.37 -6.42 -19.10
C PHE A 63 1.87 -6.39 -18.82
N SER A 64 2.48 -5.23 -19.08
CA SER A 64 3.84 -4.92 -18.65
C SER A 64 3.86 -3.54 -18.00
N PRO A 65 4.40 -3.39 -16.79
CA PRO A 65 4.47 -2.10 -16.09
C PRO A 65 5.32 -1.09 -16.86
N GLU A 66 6.36 -1.54 -17.55
CA GLU A 66 7.24 -0.70 -18.38
C GLU A 66 6.50 -0.16 -19.60
N THR A 67 5.69 -0.99 -20.24
CA THR A 67 4.87 -0.57 -21.38
C THR A 67 3.74 0.35 -20.93
N ALA A 68 3.07 0.02 -19.82
CA ALA A 68 1.99 0.82 -19.24
C ALA A 68 2.47 2.22 -18.81
N SER A 69 3.69 2.34 -18.27
CA SER A 69 4.26 3.64 -17.89
C SER A 69 4.54 4.55 -19.09
N LYS A 70 4.86 3.98 -20.27
CA LYS A 70 5.14 4.75 -21.50
C LYS A 70 3.89 5.09 -22.29
N ARG A 71 2.97 4.11 -22.46
CA ARG A 71 1.77 4.27 -23.30
C ARG A 71 0.52 4.69 -22.53
N GLY A 72 0.57 4.65 -21.20
CA GLY A 72 -0.61 4.72 -20.34
C GLY A 72 -1.38 3.38 -20.29
N LEU A 73 -2.35 3.30 -19.38
CA LEU A 73 -3.24 2.14 -19.26
C LEU A 73 -4.38 2.25 -20.29
N SER A 74 -4.72 1.13 -20.93
CA SER A 74 -5.95 1.02 -21.72
C SER A 74 -7.18 1.03 -20.81
N THR A 75 -8.36 1.28 -21.36
CA THR A 75 -9.63 1.24 -20.60
C THR A 75 -9.85 -0.09 -19.89
N ALA A 76 -9.49 -1.22 -20.52
CA ALA A 76 -9.59 -2.54 -19.90
C ALA A 76 -8.63 -2.70 -18.72
N GLU A 77 -7.39 -2.22 -18.86
CA GLU A 77 -6.39 -2.25 -17.79
C GLU A 77 -6.79 -1.33 -16.63
N ILE A 78 -7.33 -0.13 -16.91
CA ILE A 78 -7.87 0.78 -15.90
C ILE A 78 -8.96 0.07 -15.10
N ASN A 79 -9.92 -0.56 -15.79
CA ASN A 79 -11.00 -1.29 -15.13
C ASN A 79 -10.50 -2.44 -14.24
N ALA A 80 -9.44 -3.13 -14.64
CA ALA A 80 -8.82 -4.19 -13.84
C ALA A 80 -8.09 -3.62 -12.61
N VAL A 81 -7.28 -2.57 -12.81
CA VAL A 81 -6.56 -1.85 -11.75
C VAL A 81 -7.53 -1.31 -10.70
N GLU A 82 -8.60 -0.64 -11.11
CA GLU A 82 -9.62 -0.13 -10.18
C GLU A 82 -10.32 -1.25 -9.40
N ALA A 83 -10.57 -2.40 -10.04
CA ALA A 83 -11.19 -3.52 -9.36
C ALA A 83 -10.26 -4.13 -8.31
N ILE A 84 -8.97 -4.23 -8.61
CA ILE A 84 -7.94 -4.62 -7.63
C ILE A 84 -7.88 -3.59 -6.49
N HIS A 85 -7.86 -2.29 -6.79
CA HIS A 85 -7.86 -1.23 -5.77
C HIS A 85 -9.06 -1.36 -4.82
N ARG A 86 -10.28 -1.49 -5.36
CA ARG A 86 -11.48 -1.69 -4.54
C ARG A 86 -11.41 -2.97 -3.68
N ALA A 87 -10.82 -4.05 -4.20
CA ALA A 87 -10.65 -5.29 -3.45
C ALA A 87 -9.61 -5.14 -2.31
N VAL A 88 -8.51 -4.45 -2.58
CA VAL A 88 -7.47 -4.11 -1.59
C VAL A 88 -8.00 -3.20 -0.50
N GLU A 89 -8.78 -2.17 -0.86
CA GLU A 89 -9.47 -1.30 0.09
C GLU A 89 -10.46 -2.07 0.97
N PHE A 90 -11.15 -3.06 0.40
CA PHE A 90 -12.07 -3.90 1.15
C PHE A 90 -11.34 -4.77 2.18
N ASN A 91 -10.26 -5.44 1.78
CA ASN A 91 -9.42 -6.24 2.69
C ASN A 91 -7.93 -6.18 2.25
N PRO A 92 -7.08 -5.40 2.95
CA PRO A 92 -5.69 -5.18 2.57
C PRO A 92 -4.74 -6.33 2.94
N HIS A 93 -5.23 -7.36 3.65
CA HIS A 93 -4.42 -8.50 4.09
C HIS A 93 -4.26 -9.57 2.99
N VAL A 94 -5.24 -9.69 2.09
CA VAL A 94 -5.28 -10.71 1.02
C VAL A 94 -4.03 -10.70 0.12
N PRO A 95 -3.53 -9.57 -0.38
CA PRO A 95 -2.41 -9.57 -1.33
C PRO A 95 -1.15 -10.21 -0.75
N LYS A 96 -0.90 -10.07 0.56
CA LYS A 96 0.27 -10.68 1.21
C LYS A 96 0.24 -12.20 1.16
N TYR A 97 -0.94 -12.81 1.19
CA TYR A 97 -1.10 -14.25 1.05
C TYR A 97 -1.08 -14.68 -0.42
N LEU A 98 -1.74 -13.93 -1.31
CA LEU A 98 -1.75 -14.23 -2.75
C LEU A 98 -0.35 -14.15 -3.38
N LEU A 99 0.46 -13.19 -2.93
CA LEU A 99 1.84 -13.00 -3.35
C LEU A 99 2.83 -13.86 -2.55
N GLU A 100 2.33 -14.77 -1.72
CA GLU A 100 3.13 -15.72 -0.93
C GLU A 100 4.18 -15.05 -0.01
N MET A 101 3.94 -13.80 0.38
CA MET A 101 4.75 -13.06 1.36
C MET A 101 4.45 -13.51 2.81
N LYS A 102 3.29 -14.12 3.04
CA LYS A 102 2.93 -14.80 4.29
C LYS A 102 2.62 -16.27 3.99
N SER A 103 3.02 -17.15 4.90
CA SER A 103 2.72 -18.58 4.80
C SER A 103 1.22 -18.83 4.83
N LEU A 104 0.74 -19.64 3.89
CA LEU A 104 -0.63 -20.10 3.88
C LEU A 104 -0.79 -21.24 4.90
N ILE A 105 -1.71 -21.06 5.86
CA ILE A 105 -2.09 -22.06 6.85
C ILE A 105 -3.56 -22.44 6.66
N LEU A 106 -4.01 -23.51 7.33
CA LEU A 106 -5.42 -23.86 7.36
C LEU A 106 -6.25 -22.67 7.87
N PRO A 107 -7.38 -22.35 7.21
CA PRO A 107 -8.25 -21.27 7.66
C PRO A 107 -8.76 -21.53 9.08
N PRO A 108 -8.85 -20.49 9.94
CA PRO A 108 -9.40 -20.63 11.27
C PRO A 108 -10.91 -20.93 11.24
N GLU A 109 -11.41 -21.66 12.24
CA GLU A 109 -12.84 -21.99 12.35
C GLU A 109 -13.75 -20.75 12.45
N TYR A 110 -13.23 -19.64 12.98
CA TYR A 110 -13.92 -18.37 13.08
C TYR A 110 -13.34 -17.34 12.10
N ILE A 111 -14.13 -16.98 11.09
CA ILE A 111 -13.76 -16.00 10.07
C ILE A 111 -14.31 -14.62 10.45
N LEU A 112 -13.41 -13.65 10.63
CA LEU A 112 -13.77 -12.26 10.84
C LEU A 112 -13.74 -11.53 9.49
N LYS A 113 -14.86 -10.95 9.07
CA LYS A 113 -14.94 -10.17 7.83
C LYS A 113 -13.97 -8.98 7.86
N ARG A 114 -13.34 -8.71 6.71
CA ARG A 114 -12.32 -7.67 6.46
C ARG A 114 -11.04 -7.79 7.28
N GLY A 115 -10.83 -8.93 7.95
CA GLY A 115 -9.64 -9.20 8.74
C GLY A 115 -8.65 -10.14 8.05
N ASP A 116 -7.55 -10.41 8.76
CA ASP A 116 -6.52 -11.37 8.33
C ASP A 116 -7.08 -12.81 8.22
N SER A 117 -8.09 -13.17 9.03
CA SER A 117 -8.74 -14.49 8.97
C SER A 117 -9.56 -14.71 7.70
N GLU A 118 -10.33 -13.70 7.25
CA GLU A 118 -10.99 -13.75 5.93
C GLU A 118 -9.95 -13.76 4.80
N ALA A 119 -8.83 -13.05 4.96
CA ALA A 119 -7.78 -13.04 3.96
C ALA A 119 -7.11 -14.40 3.78
N ILE A 120 -6.78 -15.10 4.89
CA ILE A 120 -6.27 -16.47 4.85
C ILE A 120 -7.30 -17.40 4.21
N ALA A 121 -8.56 -17.33 4.63
CA ALA A 121 -9.63 -18.19 4.10
C ALA A 121 -9.79 -18.01 2.58
N TYR A 122 -9.82 -16.77 2.11
CA TYR A 122 -9.90 -16.47 0.68
C TYR A 122 -8.68 -17.02 -0.07
N ALA A 123 -7.47 -16.66 0.38
CA ALA A 123 -6.24 -17.05 -0.31
C ALA A 123 -6.05 -18.57 -0.33
N PHE A 124 -6.50 -19.28 0.72
CA PHE A 124 -6.40 -20.73 0.81
C PHE A 124 -7.09 -21.43 -0.36
N SER A 125 -8.30 -21.01 -0.69
CA SER A 125 -9.07 -21.57 -1.80
C SER A 125 -8.73 -20.94 -3.16
N HIS A 126 -8.36 -19.66 -3.20
CA HIS A 126 -8.33 -18.91 -4.48
C HIS A 126 -6.92 -18.69 -5.05
N LEU A 127 -5.84 -18.93 -4.28
CA LEU A 127 -4.46 -18.72 -4.75
C LEU A 127 -4.17 -19.45 -6.07
N GLN A 128 -4.67 -20.69 -6.21
CA GLN A 128 -4.48 -21.47 -7.41
C GLN A 128 -5.09 -20.79 -8.64
N HIS A 129 -6.29 -20.21 -8.52
CA HIS A 129 -6.95 -19.50 -9.63
C HIS A 129 -6.17 -18.26 -10.06
N TRP A 130 -5.57 -17.53 -9.11
CA TRP A 130 -4.69 -16.41 -9.43
C TRP A 130 -3.41 -16.87 -10.15
N LYS A 131 -2.84 -18.01 -9.74
CA LYS A 131 -1.64 -18.58 -10.38
C LYS A 131 -1.90 -19.14 -11.78
N GLN A 132 -3.11 -19.64 -12.05
CA GLN A 132 -3.50 -20.16 -13.36
C GLN A 132 -3.57 -19.08 -14.45
N ILE A 133 -3.76 -17.82 -14.06
CA ILE A 133 -3.86 -16.70 -15.00
C ILE A 133 -2.49 -16.03 -15.13
N GLU A 134 -1.89 -16.16 -16.31
CA GLU A 134 -0.58 -15.57 -16.60
C GLU A 134 -0.59 -14.05 -16.37
N GLY A 135 0.41 -13.56 -15.65
CA GLY A 135 0.57 -12.14 -15.32
C GLY A 135 -0.40 -11.61 -14.25
N ALA A 136 -1.37 -12.38 -13.75
CA ALA A 136 -2.37 -11.87 -12.81
C ALA A 136 -1.76 -11.43 -11.47
N LEU A 137 -0.86 -12.26 -10.90
CA LEU A 137 -0.15 -11.92 -9.67
C LEU A 137 0.80 -10.71 -9.87
N ASN A 138 1.39 -10.57 -11.06
CA ASN A 138 2.22 -9.40 -11.38
C ASN A 138 1.40 -8.11 -11.44
N LEU A 139 0.23 -8.14 -12.09
CA LEU A 139 -0.69 -7.00 -12.11
C LEU A 139 -1.18 -6.66 -10.69
N LEU A 140 -1.55 -7.67 -9.90
CA LEU A 140 -1.93 -7.51 -8.49
C LEU A 140 -0.81 -6.84 -7.70
N GLN A 141 0.43 -7.33 -7.82
CA GLN A 141 1.58 -6.78 -7.12
C GLN A 141 1.83 -5.31 -7.52
N CYS A 142 1.92 -5.02 -8.82
CA CYS A 142 2.13 -3.67 -9.33
C CYS A 142 1.06 -2.70 -8.81
N THR A 143 -0.19 -3.14 -8.82
CA THR A 143 -1.34 -2.34 -8.41
C THR A 143 -1.37 -2.12 -6.90
N TRP A 144 -1.14 -3.17 -6.12
CA TRP A 144 -1.10 -3.15 -4.66
C TRP A 144 0.04 -2.29 -4.13
N GLU A 145 1.25 -2.49 -4.65
CA GLU A 145 2.40 -1.64 -4.33
C GLU A 145 2.09 -0.17 -4.66
N GLY A 146 1.47 0.11 -5.81
CA GLY A 146 1.01 1.45 -6.18
C GLY A 146 0.02 2.07 -5.17
N THR A 147 -0.97 1.31 -4.69
CA THR A 147 -1.94 1.77 -3.67
C THR A 147 -1.22 2.17 -2.39
N PHE A 148 -0.29 1.34 -1.92
CA PHE A 148 0.44 1.61 -0.68
C PHE A 148 1.56 2.62 -0.86
N HIS A 149 2.12 2.81 -2.06
CA HIS A 149 3.07 3.89 -2.33
C HIS A 149 2.42 5.28 -2.38
N HIS A 150 1.13 5.36 -2.75
CA HIS A 150 0.37 6.60 -2.68
C HIS A 150 -0.06 6.95 -1.24
N VAL A 151 -0.36 5.94 -0.41
CA VAL A 151 -0.83 6.10 0.98
C VAL A 151 0.30 6.00 2.01
N SER A 152 1.48 5.48 1.65
CA SER A 152 2.61 5.39 2.57
C SER A 152 3.14 6.79 2.86
N VAL A 153 2.88 7.23 4.09
CA VAL A 153 3.63 8.30 4.78
C VAL A 153 5.09 7.86 5.06
N TYR A 154 5.48 6.63 4.69
CA TYR A 154 6.84 6.11 4.74
C TYR A 154 7.65 6.55 3.52
N PRO A 155 8.95 6.86 3.70
CA PRO A 155 9.65 7.78 2.81
C PRO A 155 9.82 7.16 1.43
N LYS A 156 9.49 7.94 0.41
CA LYS A 156 9.87 7.67 -0.97
C LYS A 156 11.39 7.48 -1.03
N ARG A 157 11.88 6.64 -1.95
CA ARG A 157 13.33 6.34 -2.12
C ARG A 157 14.20 7.57 -2.38
N GLU A 158 13.59 8.72 -2.61
CA GLU A 158 14.24 10.03 -2.59
C GLU A 158 14.04 10.67 -1.21
N LEU A 159 15.12 10.68 -0.42
CA LEU A 159 15.15 11.37 0.88
C LEU A 159 14.68 12.82 0.68
N PRO A 160 13.64 13.29 1.41
CA PRO A 160 13.19 14.68 1.32
C PRO A 160 14.37 15.64 1.46
N LEU A 161 14.46 16.65 0.58
CA LEU A 161 15.55 17.64 0.58
C LEU A 161 15.79 18.26 1.97
N PHE A 162 14.74 18.39 2.78
CA PHE A 162 14.80 18.88 4.15
C PHE A 162 15.74 18.05 5.04
N ILE A 163 15.83 16.73 4.87
CA ILE A 163 16.71 15.86 5.68
C ILE A 163 18.18 16.14 5.36
N HIS A 164 18.52 16.41 4.10
CA HIS A 164 19.86 16.82 3.71
C HIS A 164 20.23 18.18 4.32
N PHE A 165 19.27 19.11 4.38
CA PHE A 165 19.46 20.40 5.05
C PHE A 165 19.68 20.24 6.56
N THR A 166 18.86 19.42 7.23
CA THR A 166 19.01 19.14 8.67
C THR A 166 20.33 18.43 8.98
N ALA A 167 20.72 17.43 8.19
CA ALA A 167 21.99 16.73 8.35
C ALA A 167 23.19 17.65 8.11
N GLY A 168 23.10 18.55 7.13
CA GLY A 168 24.11 19.57 6.87
C GLY A 168 24.28 20.54 8.05
N PHE A 169 23.16 21.03 8.62
CA PHE A 169 23.21 21.93 9.77
C PHE A 169 23.75 21.25 11.04
N CYS A 170 23.36 19.99 11.27
CA CYS A 170 23.85 19.19 12.39
C CYS A 170 25.36 18.93 12.27
N SER A 171 25.83 18.51 11.09
CA SER A 171 27.25 18.27 10.82
C SER A 171 28.08 19.55 10.94
N SER A 172 27.54 20.68 10.48
CA SER A 172 28.20 21.99 10.61
C SER A 172 28.34 22.40 12.08
N THR A 173 27.28 22.22 12.86
CA THR A 173 27.29 22.52 14.30
C THR A 173 28.28 21.62 15.04
N ALA A 174 28.33 20.32 14.71
CA ALA A 174 29.29 19.38 15.27
C ALA A 174 30.73 19.75 14.92
N MET A 175 31.00 20.15 13.67
CA MET A 175 32.32 20.61 13.24
C MET A 175 32.73 21.88 13.98
N ILE A 176 31.84 22.86 14.13
CA ILE A 176 32.11 24.07 14.91
C ILE A 176 32.41 23.70 16.37
N ALA A 177 31.64 22.80 16.99
CA ALA A 177 31.88 22.36 18.36
C ALA A 177 33.22 21.63 18.54
N ILE A 178 33.67 20.87 17.55
CA ILE A 178 34.99 20.22 17.59
C ILE A 178 36.10 21.28 17.44
N LEU A 179 35.94 22.23 16.52
CA LEU A 179 36.90 23.32 16.33
C LEU A 179 37.00 24.21 17.57
N THR A 180 35.88 24.48 18.25
CA THR A 180 35.90 25.25 19.50
C THR A 180 36.61 24.52 20.62
N HIS A 181 36.52 23.19 20.65
CA HIS A 181 37.20 22.36 21.61
C HIS A 181 38.70 22.23 21.33
N GLN A 182 39.12 22.13 20.06
CA GLN A 182 40.53 21.97 19.71
C GLN A 182 41.32 23.30 19.64
N PHE A 183 40.67 24.44 19.42
CA PHE A 183 41.32 25.75 19.29
C PHE A 183 40.68 26.83 20.21
N PRO A 184 40.79 26.68 21.54
CA PRO A 184 40.15 27.60 22.50
C PRO A 184 40.66 29.05 22.40
N GLU A 185 41.93 29.24 22.04
CA GLU A 185 42.57 30.56 21.85
C GLU A 185 41.93 31.35 20.71
N ILE A 186 41.72 30.72 19.54
CA ILE A 186 41.12 31.35 18.35
C ILE A 186 39.65 31.66 18.58
N MET A 187 38.92 30.76 19.27
CA MET A 187 37.53 31.00 19.63
C MET A 187 37.35 32.18 20.58
N GLY A 188 38.28 32.38 21.52
CA GLY A 188 38.25 33.55 22.41
C GLY A 188 38.35 34.88 21.65
N ILE A 189 39.13 34.93 20.57
CA ILE A 189 39.25 36.09 19.68
C ILE A 189 37.95 36.26 18.87
N PHE A 190 37.40 35.17 18.33
CA PHE A 190 36.16 35.21 17.54
C PHE A 190 34.95 35.68 18.37
N VAL A 191 34.77 35.16 19.58
CA VAL A 191 33.69 35.59 20.49
C VAL A 191 33.83 37.07 20.86
N LYS A 192 35.04 37.55 21.10
CA LYS A 192 35.29 38.99 21.32
C LYS A 192 34.92 39.83 20.11
N ALA A 193 35.30 39.39 18.90
CA ALA A 193 34.96 40.10 17.66
C ALA A 193 33.44 40.16 17.42
N VAL A 194 32.73 39.04 17.60
CA VAL A 194 31.26 38.98 17.48
C VAL A 194 30.58 39.84 18.55
N SER A 195 31.05 39.81 19.80
CA SER A 195 30.52 40.68 20.87
C SER A 195 30.75 42.15 20.58
N MET A 196 31.89 42.53 20.01
CA MET A 196 32.16 43.91 19.60
C MET A 196 31.21 44.37 18.49
N ILE A 197 31.04 43.56 17.44
CA ILE A 197 30.12 43.85 16.33
C ILE A 197 28.67 43.97 16.82
N SER A 198 28.25 43.07 17.70
CA SER A 198 26.89 43.09 18.25
C SER A 198 26.65 44.32 19.14
N ARG A 199 27.68 44.80 19.87
CA ARG A 199 27.61 46.03 20.67
C ARG A 199 27.57 47.28 19.80
N THR A 200 28.34 47.34 18.70
CA THR A 200 28.29 48.48 17.75
C THR A 200 26.97 48.53 17.00
N CYS A 201 26.40 47.38 16.60
CA CYS A 201 25.04 47.36 16.03
C CYS A 201 23.97 47.81 17.05
N LEU A 202 24.06 47.41 18.32
CA LEU A 202 23.14 47.88 19.37
C LEU A 202 23.32 49.37 19.73
N SER A 203 24.52 49.92 19.60
CA SER A 203 24.74 51.36 19.79
C SER A 203 24.19 52.17 18.61
N SER A 204 24.36 51.70 17.37
CA SER A 204 23.80 52.37 16.19
C SER A 204 22.27 52.31 16.12
N GLY A 205 21.63 51.30 16.71
CA GLY A 205 20.17 51.24 16.84
C GLY A 205 19.57 52.16 17.92
N ARG A 206 20.40 52.76 18.79
CA ARG A 206 19.95 53.66 19.87
C ARG A 206 19.99 55.16 19.52
N TYR A 207 20.50 55.52 18.34
CA TYR A 207 20.52 56.90 17.81
C TYR A 207 19.47 57.14 16.71
N LEU A 208 18.52 56.22 16.53
CA LEU A 208 17.46 56.27 15.51
C LEU A 208 16.04 56.24 16.11
N LEU A 209 15.89 56.70 17.36
CA LEU A 209 14.63 57.10 17.98
C LEU A 209 14.77 58.50 18.58
#